data_AF-A0A1F6RLE6-F1
#
_entry.id   AF-A0A1F6RLE6-F1
#
_cell.length_a   1.000
_cell.length_b   1.000
_cell.length_c   1.000
_cell.angle_alpha   90.00
_cell.angle_beta   90.00
_cell.angle_gamma   90.00
#
_symmetry.space_group_name_H-M   'P 1'
#
loop_
_entity.id
_entity.type
_entity.pdbx_description
1 polymer ?
#
loop_
_entity_poly.entity_id
_entity_poly.type
_entity_poly.pdbx_seq_one_letter_code
_entity_poly.pdbx_strand_id
1 'polypeptide(L)'
;MPKVKILLLSLYPLLFITLYLFSIDNLTYNLTLLMIFKVLSTATTFVLLIFTTTYIEIFKKLDKFLPSFLVSVLFLTYRSIFILWTIFENLQLTLHIRGKLQLSRPVYSLRLLGNAFGHLLIRAIKVSEDMYECMMIRGYSGNLRYLRK
;
A
#
# COMPACT_ATOMS: atom_id res chain seq x y z
N MET A 1 -5.68 0.29 21.19
CA MET A 1 -5.31 -1.15 21.15
C MET A 1 -4.59 -1.48 19.83
N PRO A 2 -3.26 -1.70 19.84
CA PRO A 2 -2.65 -2.42 18.69
C PRO A 2 -1.50 -3.39 19.03
N LYS A 3 -1.12 -3.60 20.30
CA LYS A 3 0.08 -4.41 20.65
C LYS A 3 -0.03 -5.86 20.14
N VAL A 4 -1.22 -6.45 20.18
CA VAL A 4 -1.46 -7.83 19.72
C VAL A 4 -1.35 -7.94 18.19
N LYS A 5 -1.81 -6.94 17.42
CA LYS A 5 -1.67 -6.94 15.95
C LYS A 5 -0.22 -6.75 15.51
N ILE A 6 0.54 -5.92 16.21
CA ILE A 6 1.98 -5.70 15.99
C ILE A 6 2.75 -7.01 16.24
N LEU A 7 2.45 -7.70 17.35
CA LEU A 7 3.08 -8.98 17.71
C LEU A 7 2.75 -10.07 16.69
N LEU A 8 1.48 -10.19 16.29
CA LEU A 8 1.01 -11.19 15.32
C LEU A 8 1.62 -10.94 13.92
N LEU A 9 1.77 -9.69 13.50
CA LEU A 9 2.36 -9.33 12.22
C LEU A 9 3.88 -9.59 12.20
N SER A 10 4.56 -9.40 13.33
CA SER A 10 5.98 -9.76 13.47
C SER A 10 6.23 -11.27 13.51
N LEU A 11 5.21 -12.09 13.80
CA LEU A 11 5.33 -13.55 13.79
C LEU A 11 5.36 -14.14 12.37
N TYR A 12 4.85 -13.43 11.37
CA TYR A 12 4.84 -13.87 9.96
C TYR A 12 6.24 -14.18 9.40
N PRO A 13 7.26 -13.31 9.55
CA PRO A 13 8.62 -13.61 9.10
C PRO A 13 9.27 -14.82 9.80
N LEU A 14 8.78 -15.21 10.98
CA LEU A 14 9.26 -16.41 11.67
C LEU A 14 8.90 -17.69 10.90
N LEU A 15 7.74 -17.72 10.24
CA LEU A 15 7.31 -18.86 9.42
C LEU A 15 8.19 -19.00 8.15
N PHE A 16 8.60 -17.87 7.56
CA PHE A 16 9.52 -17.88 6.42
C PHE A 16 10.92 -18.31 6.81
N ILE A 17 11.39 -17.95 8.01
CA ILE A 17 12.72 -18.36 8.45
C ILE A 17 12.78 -19.85 8.78
N THR A 18 11.72 -20.45 9.33
CA THR A 18 11.68 -21.90 9.58
C THR A 18 11.67 -22.70 8.28
N LEU A 19 10.94 -22.24 7.25
CA LEU A 19 11.00 -22.83 5.91
C LEU A 19 12.39 -22.71 5.28
N TYR A 20 13.04 -21.55 5.43
CA TYR A 20 14.40 -21.32 4.93
C TYR A 20 15.43 -22.23 5.63
N LEU A 21 15.32 -22.41 6.95
CA LEU A 21 16.19 -23.30 7.72
C LEU A 21 15.99 -24.78 7.32
N PHE A 22 14.78 -25.18 6.94
CA PHE A 22 14.50 -26.55 6.45
C PHE A 22 15.10 -26.83 5.07
N SER A 23 15.33 -25.80 4.26
CA SER A 23 15.85 -25.94 2.89
C SER A 23 17.38 -26.01 2.79
N ILE A 24 18.11 -25.79 3.90
CA ILE A 24 19.58 -25.74 3.89
C ILE A 24 20.10 -26.99 4.59
N ASP A 25 21.03 -27.69 3.94
CA ASP A 25 21.56 -28.96 4.47
C ASP A 25 22.79 -28.79 5.39
N ASN A 26 23.42 -27.61 5.43
CA ASN A 26 24.65 -27.32 6.18
C ASN A 26 24.49 -26.19 7.21
N LEU A 27 23.72 -26.42 8.28
CA LEU A 27 23.54 -25.41 9.34
C LEU A 27 24.53 -25.60 10.49
N THR A 28 25.40 -24.61 10.68
CA THR A 28 26.06 -24.41 11.97
C THR A 28 25.09 -23.72 12.94
N TYR A 29 25.01 -24.20 14.19
CA TYR A 29 24.12 -23.65 15.23
C TYR A 29 24.25 -22.13 15.43
N ASN A 30 25.46 -21.57 15.26
CA ASN A 30 25.67 -20.12 15.38
C ASN A 30 25.02 -19.32 14.24
N LEU A 31 25.03 -19.85 13.01
CA LEU A 31 24.49 -19.15 11.85
C LEU A 31 22.96 -19.10 11.90
N THR A 32 22.33 -20.17 12.42
CA THR A 32 20.87 -20.26 12.58
C THR A 32 20.36 -19.21 13.56
N LEU A 33 21.04 -19.08 14.71
CA LEU A 33 20.69 -18.13 15.75
C LEU A 33 20.84 -16.68 15.26
N LEU A 34 21.92 -16.39 14.52
CA LEU A 34 22.16 -15.08 13.94
C LEU A 34 21.05 -14.67 12.96
N MET A 35 20.61 -15.60 12.10
CA MET A 35 19.53 -15.35 11.14
C MET A 35 18.21 -15.05 11.84
N ILE A 36 17.85 -15.83 12.86
CA ILE A 36 16.63 -15.62 13.64
C ILE A 36 16.64 -14.23 14.28
N PHE A 37 17.74 -13.85 14.94
CA PHE A 37 17.87 -12.52 15.56
C PHE A 37 17.84 -11.38 14.54
N LYS A 38 18.49 -11.54 13.38
CA LYS A 38 18.50 -10.54 12.31
C LYS A 38 17.10 -10.31 11.76
N VAL A 39 16.36 -11.38 11.47
CA VAL A 39 15.01 -11.28 10.93
C VAL A 39 14.04 -10.70 11.96
N LEU A 40 14.11 -11.13 13.22
CA LEU A 40 13.30 -10.55 14.31
C LEU A 40 13.59 -9.06 14.49
N SER A 41 14.86 -8.66 14.51
CA SER A 41 15.26 -7.25 14.68
C SER A 41 14.81 -6.40 13.50
N THR A 42 14.95 -6.91 12.28
CA THR A 42 14.54 -6.22 11.05
C THR A 42 13.02 -6.07 10.99
N ALA A 43 12.28 -7.15 11.26
CA ALA A 43 10.83 -7.15 11.27
C ALA A 43 10.28 -6.18 12.33
N THR A 44 10.80 -6.24 13.56
CA THR A 44 10.37 -5.35 14.64
C THR A 44 10.66 -3.88 14.31
N THR A 45 11.83 -3.59 13.73
CA THR A 45 12.21 -2.24 13.29
C THR A 45 11.25 -1.72 12.21
N PHE A 46 10.95 -2.54 11.20
CA PHE A 46 10.03 -2.17 10.14
C PHE A 46 8.61 -1.91 10.66
N VAL A 47 8.10 -2.79 11.53
CA VAL A 47 6.77 -2.61 12.12
C VAL A 47 6.74 -1.35 12.99
N LEU A 48 7.76 -1.12 13.81
CA LEU A 48 7.87 0.13 14.58
C LEU A 48 7.90 1.35 13.67
N LEU A 49 8.66 1.32 12.58
CA LEU A 49 8.75 2.43 11.63
C LEU A 49 7.39 2.76 11.01
N ILE A 50 6.66 1.75 10.52
CA ILE A 50 5.33 1.91 9.91
C ILE A 50 4.30 2.43 10.93
N PHE A 51 4.40 2.01 12.20
CA PHE A 51 3.46 2.44 13.23
C PHE A 51 3.78 3.81 13.84
N THR A 52 5.05 4.21 13.89
CA THR A 52 5.49 5.44 14.58
C THR A 52 5.62 6.64 13.65
N THR A 53 5.91 6.43 12.37
CA THR A 53 6.03 7.53 11.39
C THR A 53 4.82 7.59 10.48
N THR A 54 4.20 8.78 10.41
CA THR A 54 3.12 9.01 9.44
C THR A 54 3.73 9.03 8.04
N TYR A 55 3.14 8.32 7.06
CA TYR A 55 3.63 8.24 5.67
C TYR A 55 4.02 9.60 5.07
N ILE A 56 3.32 10.67 5.48
CA ILE A 56 3.54 12.06 5.07
C ILE A 56 4.92 12.60 5.51
N GLU A 57 5.40 12.19 6.69
CA GLU A 57 6.71 12.61 7.21
C GLU A 57 7.88 11.92 6.50
N ILE A 58 7.67 10.68 6.04
CA ILE A 58 8.66 9.95 5.22
C ILE A 58 8.88 10.70 3.91
N PHE A 59 7.81 11.12 3.24
CA PHE A 59 7.90 11.89 1.99
C PHE A 59 8.53 13.28 2.20
N LYS A 60 8.27 13.93 3.33
CA LYS A 60 8.91 15.22 3.66
C LYS A 60 10.43 15.06 3.88
N LYS A 61 10.90 13.95 4.47
CA LYS A 61 12.34 13.68 4.57
C LYS A 61 12.95 13.30 3.22
N LEU A 62 12.17 12.67 2.35
CA LEU A 62 12.59 12.29 1.00
C LEU A 62 12.77 13.50 0.06
N ASP A 63 12.07 14.62 0.32
CA ASP A 63 12.24 15.91 -0.36
C ASP A 63 13.68 16.45 -0.29
N LYS A 64 14.46 16.06 0.73
CA LYS A 64 15.87 16.45 0.85
C LYS A 64 16.77 15.77 -0.18
N PHE A 65 16.35 14.61 -0.72
CA PHE A 65 17.13 13.81 -1.67
C PHE A 65 16.54 13.77 -3.09
N LEU A 66 15.26 14.09 -3.25
CA LEU A 66 14.54 14.01 -4.53
C LEU A 66 14.22 15.41 -5.09
N PRO A 67 14.16 15.57 -6.42
CA PRO A 67 13.70 16.81 -7.04
C PRO A 67 12.23 17.08 -6.66
N SER A 68 11.90 18.36 -6.43
CA SER A 68 10.58 18.83 -5.94
C SER A 68 9.39 18.37 -6.80
N PHE A 69 9.59 18.15 -8.09
CA PHE A 69 8.57 17.59 -8.99
C PHE A 69 8.18 16.16 -8.58
N LEU A 70 9.15 15.32 -8.24
CA LEU A 70 8.90 13.93 -7.88
C LEU A 70 8.10 13.85 -6.57
N VAL A 71 8.42 14.70 -5.60
CA VAL A 71 7.66 14.81 -4.33
C VAL A 71 6.22 15.23 -4.59
N SER A 72 6.01 16.18 -5.50
CA SER A 72 4.68 16.63 -5.93
C SER A 72 3.85 15.49 -6.53
N VAL A 73 4.47 14.67 -7.40
CA VAL A 73 3.83 13.48 -7.97
C VAL A 73 3.52 12.44 -6.89
N LEU A 74 4.45 12.19 -5.95
CA LEU A 74 4.20 11.26 -4.84
C LEU A 74 3.06 11.69 -3.92
N PHE A 75 2.93 12.99 -3.62
CA PHE A 75 1.78 13.48 -2.86
C PHE A 75 0.47 13.31 -3.61
N LEU A 76 0.48 13.56 -4.91
CA LEU A 76 -0.70 13.36 -5.75
C LEU A 76 -1.11 11.89 -5.79
N THR A 77 -0.16 10.98 -6.02
CA THR A 77 -0.44 9.54 -6.05
C THR A 77 -0.93 9.03 -4.69
N TYR A 78 -0.32 9.47 -3.59
CA TYR A 78 -0.79 9.13 -2.24
C TYR A 78 -2.24 9.55 -2.01
N ARG A 79 -2.60 10.79 -2.37
CA ARG A 79 -3.98 11.27 -2.27
C ARG A 79 -4.91 10.47 -3.18
N SER A 80 -4.50 10.17 -4.40
CA SER A 80 -5.28 9.37 -5.36
C SER A 80 -5.53 7.95 -4.86
N ILE A 81 -4.56 7.31 -4.18
CA ILE A 81 -4.74 5.98 -3.57
C ILE A 81 -5.87 6.00 -2.54
N PHE A 82 -5.93 7.03 -1.69
CA PHE A 82 -6.99 7.15 -0.69
C PHE A 82 -8.38 7.35 -1.33
N ILE A 83 -8.46 8.20 -2.36
CA ILE A 83 -9.71 8.41 -3.11
C ILE A 83 -10.14 7.11 -3.81
N LEU A 84 -9.20 6.41 -4.43
CA LEU A 84 -9.46 5.15 -5.12
C LEU A 84 -9.91 4.07 -4.15
N TRP A 85 -9.37 4.06 -2.93
CA TRP A 85 -9.79 3.15 -1.87
C TRP A 85 -11.27 3.35 -1.51
N THR A 86 -11.71 4.59 -1.34
CA THR A 86 -13.13 4.89 -1.10
C THR A 86 -14.02 4.46 -2.26
N ILE A 87 -13.56 4.65 -3.50
CA ILE A 87 -14.29 4.17 -4.70
C ILE A 87 -14.39 2.64 -4.69
N PHE A 88 -13.32 1.97 -4.30
CA PHE A 88 -13.26 0.52 -4.20
C PHE A 88 -14.19 -0.03 -3.11
N GLU A 89 -14.25 0.57 -1.92
CA GLU A 89 -15.18 0.18 -0.86
C GLU A 89 -16.64 0.29 -1.32
N ASN A 90 -16.99 1.39 -2.00
CA ASN A 90 -18.33 1.56 -2.59
C ASN A 90 -18.65 0.50 -3.65
N LEU A 91 -17.65 0.12 -4.46
CA LEU A 91 -17.77 -0.97 -5.41
C LEU A 91 -17.98 -2.32 -4.71
N GLN A 92 -17.24 -2.61 -3.65
CA GLN A 92 -17.42 -3.83 -2.85
C GLN A 92 -18.83 -3.90 -2.26
N LEU A 93 -19.33 -2.81 -1.68
CA LEU A 93 -20.70 -2.74 -1.17
C LEU A 93 -21.73 -2.96 -2.27
N THR A 94 -21.54 -2.34 -3.44
CA THR A 94 -22.42 -2.51 -4.60
C THR A 94 -22.42 -3.95 -5.09
N LEU A 95 -21.27 -4.61 -5.14
CA LEU A 95 -21.14 -6.02 -5.49
C LEU A 95 -21.80 -6.92 -4.44
N HIS A 96 -21.70 -6.56 -3.15
CA HIS A 96 -22.35 -7.31 -2.07
C HIS A 96 -23.89 -7.26 -2.21
N ILE A 97 -24.45 -6.09 -2.53
CA ILE A 97 -25.89 -5.87 -2.69
C ILE A 97 -26.42 -6.49 -3.99
N ARG A 98 -25.68 -6.39 -5.10
CA ARG A 98 -26.09 -6.92 -6.42
C ARG A 98 -26.03 -8.45 -6.55
N GLY A 99 -25.57 -9.14 -5.51
CA GLY A 99 -25.53 -10.60 -5.45
C GLY A 99 -24.10 -11.09 -5.25
N LYS A 100 -23.90 -11.83 -4.16
CA LYS A 100 -22.61 -12.46 -3.80
C LYS A 100 -22.00 -13.18 -5.00
N LEU A 101 -20.68 -13.02 -5.17
CA LEU A 101 -19.85 -13.84 -6.05
C LEU A 101 -20.17 -15.31 -5.77
N GLN A 102 -21.00 -15.93 -6.62
CA GLN A 102 -21.37 -17.32 -6.46
C GLN A 102 -20.16 -18.18 -6.81
N LEU A 103 -19.55 -18.84 -5.82
CA LEU A 103 -18.46 -19.80 -6.04
C LEU A 103 -18.86 -20.93 -7.01
N SER A 104 -20.16 -21.19 -7.16
CA SER A 104 -20.70 -22.20 -8.07
C SER A 104 -20.48 -21.88 -9.56
N ARG A 105 -20.23 -20.61 -9.93
CA ARG A 105 -19.99 -20.21 -11.34
C ARG A 105 -18.77 -19.28 -11.46
N PRO A 106 -17.54 -19.84 -11.53
CA PRO A 106 -16.31 -19.05 -11.55
C PRO A 106 -16.22 -18.12 -12.78
N VAL A 107 -16.75 -18.53 -13.94
CA VAL A 107 -16.74 -17.72 -15.17
C VAL A 107 -17.64 -16.47 -15.04
N TYR A 108 -18.81 -16.61 -14.40
CA TYR A 108 -19.71 -15.49 -14.15
C TYR A 108 -19.11 -14.51 -13.13
N SER A 109 -18.51 -15.06 -12.07
CA SER A 109 -17.77 -14.32 -11.05
C SER A 109 -16.63 -13.48 -11.64
N LEU A 110 -15.83 -14.06 -12.54
CA LEU A 110 -14.76 -13.35 -13.25
C LEU A 110 -15.29 -12.24 -14.15
N ARG A 111 -16.40 -12.45 -14.86
CA ARG A 111 -17.02 -11.42 -15.70
C ARG A 111 -17.56 -10.25 -14.86
N LEU A 112 -18.14 -10.54 -13.69
CA LEU A 112 -18.60 -9.52 -12.74
C LEU A 112 -17.42 -8.71 -12.18
N LEU A 113 -16.32 -9.38 -11.81
CA LEU A 113 -15.09 -8.72 -11.37
C LEU A 113 -14.49 -7.86 -12.48
N GLY A 114 -14.46 -8.35 -13.72
CA GLY A 114 -14.00 -7.58 -14.89
C GLY A 114 -14.81 -6.31 -15.11
N ASN A 115 -16.14 -6.39 -15.01
CA ASN A 115 -17.02 -5.23 -15.12
C ASN A 115 -16.80 -4.23 -13.96
N ALA A 116 -16.61 -4.73 -12.73
CA ALA A 116 -16.31 -3.90 -11.57
C ALA A 116 -14.96 -3.19 -11.71
N PHE A 117 -13.93 -3.90 -12.17
CA PHE A 117 -12.61 -3.34 -12.46
C PHE A 117 -12.67 -2.29 -13.57
N GLY A 118 -13.42 -2.55 -14.64
CA GLY A 118 -13.61 -1.58 -15.72
C GLY A 118 -14.26 -0.28 -15.22
N HIS A 119 -15.31 -0.39 -14.40
CA HIS A 119 -15.95 0.78 -13.79
C HIS A 119 -14.99 1.53 -12.84
N LEU A 120 -14.20 0.81 -12.05
CA LEU A 120 -13.18 1.40 -11.18
C LEU A 120 -12.14 2.19 -11.99
N LEU A 121 -11.66 1.62 -13.10
CA LEU A 121 -10.64 2.23 -13.95
C LEU A 121 -11.14 3.52 -14.61
N ILE A 122 -12.35 3.49 -15.19
CA ILE A 122 -12.99 4.69 -15.78
C ILE A 122 -13.12 5.79 -14.72
N ARG A 123 -13.57 5.43 -13.51
CA ARG A 123 -13.72 6.38 -12.41
C ARG A 123 -12.38 6.93 -11.93
N ALA A 124 -11.33 6.13 -11.91
CA ALA A 124 -9.98 6.56 -11.56
C ALA A 124 -9.43 7.61 -12.55
N ILE A 125 -9.64 7.40 -13.86
CA ILE A 125 -9.25 8.36 -14.90
C ILE A 125 -10.00 9.68 -14.69
N LYS A 126 -11.33 9.63 -14.52
CA LYS A 126 -12.13 10.84 -14.31
C LYS A 126 -11.70 11.64 -13.07
N VAL A 127 -11.40 10.96 -11.96
CA VAL A 127 -10.87 11.62 -10.76
C VAL A 127 -9.52 12.30 -11.05
N SER A 128 -8.65 11.69 -11.86
CA SER A 128 -7.37 12.29 -12.21
C SER A 128 -7.53 13.54 -13.08
N GLU A 129 -8.49 13.54 -14.00
CA GLU A 129 -8.85 14.69 -14.85
C GLU A 129 -9.43 15.82 -13.99
N ASP A 130 -10.43 15.53 -13.15
CA ASP A 130 -11.06 16.52 -12.26
C ASP A 130 -10.00 17.17 -11.34
N MET A 131 -9.05 16.38 -10.84
CA MET A 131 -7.94 16.88 -10.02
C MET A 131 -6.99 17.78 -10.82
N TYR A 132 -6.68 17.40 -12.06
CA TYR A 132 -5.83 18.20 -12.94
C TYR A 132 -6.50 19.53 -13.33
N GLU A 133 -7.79 19.52 -13.68
CA GLU A 133 -8.56 20.73 -13.98
C GLU A 133 -8.61 21.68 -12.77
N CYS A 134 -8.84 21.16 -11.57
CA CYS A 134 -8.78 21.95 -10.34
C CYS A 134 -7.41 22.59 -10.10
N MET A 135 -6.32 21.91 -10.47
CA MET A 135 -4.97 22.47 -10.39
C MET A 135 -4.76 23.56 -11.43
N MET A 136 -5.22 23.36 -12.66
CA MET A 136 -5.14 24.36 -13.74
C MET A 136 -5.86 25.66 -13.38
N ILE A 137 -7.09 25.58 -12.83
CA ILE A 137 -7.86 26.75 -12.39
C ILE A 137 -7.13 27.53 -11.28
N ARG A 138 -6.36 26.83 -10.43
CA ARG A 138 -5.57 27.44 -9.35
C ARG A 138 -4.23 28.04 -9.83
N GLY A 139 -3.97 28.08 -11.14
CA GLY A 139 -2.76 28.66 -11.71
C GLY A 139 -1.54 27.74 -11.61
N TYR A 140 -1.74 26.42 -11.76
CA TYR A 140 -0.65 25.45 -11.72
C TYR A 140 0.34 25.65 -12.89
N SER A 141 1.57 26.06 -12.57
CA SER A 141 2.65 26.29 -13.55
C SER A 141 3.64 25.12 -13.66
N GLY A 142 3.21 23.89 -13.33
CA GLY A 142 4.05 22.69 -13.40
C GLY A 142 4.86 22.37 -12.13
N ASN A 143 4.78 23.20 -11.09
CA ASN A 143 5.39 22.93 -9.79
C ASN A 143 4.38 23.17 -8.65
N LEU A 144 4.09 22.14 -7.85
CA LEU A 144 3.27 22.29 -6.63
C LEU A 144 4.12 23.03 -5.59
N ARG A 145 3.92 24.34 -5.49
CA ARG A 145 4.69 25.25 -4.61
C ARG A 145 4.33 25.11 -3.12
N TYR A 146 3.73 23.98 -2.72
CA TYR A 146 3.17 23.77 -1.39
C TYR A 146 4.22 23.33 -0.33
N LEU A 147 5.44 23.00 -0.73
CA LEU A 147 6.49 22.48 0.16
C LEU A 147 7.52 23.53 0.64
N ARG A 148 7.33 24.82 0.32
CA ARG A 148 8.16 25.90 0.86
C ARG A 148 7.47 26.57 2.06
N LYS A 149 7.37 25.86 3.18
CA LYS A 149 7.21 26.44 4.52
C LYS A 149 7.65 25.44 5.60
#